data_AF-A0A1Y1KR46-F1
#
_entry.id   AF-A0A1Y1KR46-F1
#
_cell.length_a   1.000
_cell.length_b   1.000
_cell.length_c   1.000
_cell.angle_alpha   90.00
_cell.angle_beta   90.00
_cell.angle_gamma   90.00
#
_symmetry.space_group_name_H-M   'P 1'
#
loop_
_entity.id
_entity.type
_entity.pdbx_description
1 polymer ?
#
loop_
_entity_poly.entity_id
_entity_poly.type
_entity_poly.pdbx_seq_one_letter_code
_entity_poly.pdbx_strand_id
1 'polypeptide(L)'
;DDNQTLETIQALYKKVGYVLDPHSAVGVAATIRSAANASPDVHHISLSTAHPAKFSSAVEKALDGQDGFDFENKVLPQEFVGLSEKEKRVTEVEGSVSKVRELVKAQVEQELSELQ
;
A
#
# COMPACT_ATOMS: atom_id res chain seq x y z
N ASP A 1 -13.09 8.85 -6.73
CA ASP A 1 -13.41 7.42 -6.93
C ASP A 1 -12.15 6.69 -7.38
N ASP A 2 -12.21 5.39 -7.65
CA ASP A 2 -11.04 4.60 -8.04
C ASP A 2 -10.40 5.08 -9.35
N ASN A 3 -11.21 5.52 -10.32
CA ASN A 3 -10.68 6.04 -11.59
C ASN A 3 -9.89 7.34 -11.36
N GLN A 4 -10.43 8.26 -10.58
CA GLN A 4 -9.71 9.48 -10.18
C GLN A 4 -8.41 9.18 -9.43
N THR A 5 -8.37 8.11 -8.63
CA THR A 5 -7.14 7.68 -7.95
C THR A 5 -6.07 7.28 -8.97
N LEU A 6 -6.41 6.45 -9.95
CA LEU A 6 -5.48 6.03 -11.01
C LEU A 6 -5.02 7.22 -11.86
N GLU A 7 -5.94 8.11 -12.25
CA GLU A 7 -5.64 9.34 -12.98
C GLU A 7 -4.67 10.23 -12.18
N THR A 8 -4.84 10.33 -10.87
CA THR A 8 -3.97 11.13 -10.00
C THR A 8 -2.56 10.54 -9.93
N ILE A 9 -2.42 9.22 -9.79
CA ILE A 9 -1.12 8.53 -9.83
C ILE A 9 -0.42 8.85 -11.16
N GLN A 10 -1.13 8.65 -12.28
CA GLN A 10 -0.58 8.88 -13.61
C GLN A 10 -0.21 10.35 -13.85
N ALA A 11 -1.06 11.29 -13.45
CA ALA A 11 -0.84 12.72 -13.63
C ALA A 11 0.36 13.22 -12.81
N LEU A 12 0.52 12.77 -11.57
CA LEU A 12 1.67 13.17 -10.76
C LEU A 12 2.96 12.55 -11.31
N TYR A 13 2.93 11.28 -11.70
CA TYR A 13 4.08 10.62 -12.32
C TYR A 13 4.53 11.34 -13.60
N LYS A 14 3.60 11.68 -14.50
CA LYS A 14 3.93 12.46 -15.71
C LYS A 14 4.50 13.84 -15.41
N LYS A 15 4.04 14.48 -14.33
CA LYS A 15 4.43 15.85 -13.99
C LYS A 15 5.80 15.94 -13.34
N VAL A 16 6.12 15.01 -12.43
CA VAL A 16 7.34 15.10 -11.59
C VAL A 16 8.10 13.78 -11.43
N GLY A 17 7.67 12.69 -12.06
CA GLY A 17 8.30 11.37 -11.97
C GLY A 17 8.08 10.63 -10.64
N TYR A 18 7.25 11.17 -9.74
CA TYR A 18 6.99 10.56 -8.43
C TYR A 18 5.84 9.55 -8.51
N VAL A 19 6.06 8.35 -7.97
CA VAL A 19 5.07 7.26 -7.95
C VAL A 19 4.29 7.29 -6.63
N LEU A 20 2.97 7.45 -6.73
CA LEU A 20 2.07 7.41 -5.57
C LEU A 20 1.49 6.02 -5.37
N ASP A 21 1.33 5.62 -4.12
CA ASP A 21 0.38 4.58 -3.75
C ASP A 21 -1.07 5.12 -3.83
N PRO A 22 -2.10 4.27 -3.95
CA PRO A 22 -3.49 4.72 -4.09
C PRO A 22 -3.99 5.55 -2.89
N HIS A 23 -3.53 5.30 -1.67
CA HIS A 23 -3.94 6.07 -0.49
C HIS A 23 -3.37 7.49 -0.54
N SER A 24 -2.08 7.63 -0.85
CA SER A 24 -1.44 8.94 -1.07
C SER A 24 -2.09 9.69 -2.23
N ALA A 25 -2.46 8.99 -3.31
CA ALA A 25 -3.09 9.61 -4.48
C ALA A 25 -4.46 10.23 -4.15
N VAL A 26 -5.28 9.58 -3.32
CA VAL A 26 -6.53 10.19 -2.82
C VAL A 26 -6.25 11.47 -2.05
N GLY A 27 -5.25 11.45 -1.17
CA GLY A 27 -4.81 12.63 -0.42
C GLY A 27 -4.35 13.76 -1.34
N VAL A 28 -3.49 13.45 -2.31
CA VAL A 28 -2.95 14.42 -3.28
C VAL A 28 -4.07 15.00 -4.15
N ALA A 29 -5.02 14.19 -4.61
CA ALA A 29 -6.17 14.66 -5.39
C ALA A 29 -7.00 15.68 -4.59
N ALA A 30 -7.28 15.40 -3.32
CA ALA A 30 -7.98 16.31 -2.44
C ALA A 30 -7.16 17.59 -2.17
N THR A 31 -5.86 17.45 -1.95
CA THR A 31 -4.92 18.56 -1.78
C THR A 31 -4.91 19.49 -3.00
N ILE A 32 -4.84 18.96 -4.22
CA ILE A 32 -4.86 19.76 -5.46
C ILE A 32 -6.17 20.55 -5.58
N ARG A 33 -7.31 19.92 -5.28
CA ARG A 33 -8.61 20.61 -5.28
C ARG A 33 -8.71 21.70 -4.21
N SER A 34 -8.14 21.45 -3.03
CA SER A 34 -8.09 22.45 -1.96
C SER A 34 -7.19 23.63 -2.33
N ALA A 35 -6.00 23.36 -2.89
CA ALA A 35 -5.04 24.38 -3.29
C ALA A 35 -5.58 25.28 -4.40
N ALA A 36 -6.39 24.76 -5.33
CA ALA A 36 -7.04 25.55 -6.36
C ALA A 36 -7.99 26.65 -5.82
N ASN A 37 -8.45 26.53 -4.57
CA ASN A 37 -9.34 27.48 -3.91
C ASN A 37 -8.65 28.28 -2.79
N ALA A 38 -7.36 28.04 -2.54
CA ALA A 38 -6.61 28.69 -1.48
C ALA A 38 -5.81 29.89 -2.02
N SER A 39 -5.38 30.77 -1.11
CA SER A 39 -4.46 31.84 -1.44
C SER A 39 -3.07 31.28 -1.80
N PRO A 40 -2.31 31.89 -2.74
CA PRO A 40 -1.02 31.36 -3.20
C PRO A 40 0.07 31.19 -2.13
N ASP A 41 -0.07 31.86 -0.99
CA ASP A 41 0.83 31.77 0.17
C ASP A 41 0.54 30.59 1.11
N VAL A 42 -0.56 29.87 0.88
CA VAL A 42 -0.92 28.69 1.67
C VAL A 42 -0.18 27.46 1.15
N HIS A 43 0.61 26.83 2.02
CA HIS A 43 1.26 25.56 1.72
C HIS A 43 0.36 24.38 2.06
N HIS A 44 0.22 23.44 1.13
CA HIS A 44 -0.47 22.18 1.36
C HIS A 44 0.53 21.04 1.52
N ILE A 45 0.35 20.26 2.58
CA ILE A 45 1.10 19.04 2.85
C ILE A 45 0.13 17.87 2.71
N SER A 46 0.42 16.95 1.78
CA SER A 46 -0.33 15.71 1.63
C SER A 46 0.48 14.56 2.23
N LEU A 47 -0.13 13.78 3.13
CA LEU A 47 0.57 12.70 3.81
C LEU A 47 0.67 11.48 2.91
N SER A 48 1.89 11.01 2.67
CA SER A 48 2.11 9.73 2.00
C SER A 48 2.05 8.61 3.03
N THR A 49 0.95 7.85 3.02
CA THR A 49 0.62 6.91 4.11
C THR A 49 1.11 5.48 3.86
N ALA A 50 1.49 5.15 2.64
CA ALA A 50 2.04 3.85 2.30
C ALA A 50 3.06 3.93 1.16
N HIS A 51 3.97 2.96 1.15
CA HIS A 51 4.87 2.75 0.02
C HIS A 51 4.10 2.18 -1.18
N PRO A 52 4.37 2.62 -2.43
CA PRO A 52 3.66 2.12 -3.62
C PRO A 52 3.75 0.60 -3.80
N ALA A 53 4.88 -0.01 -3.40
CA ALA A 53 5.08 -1.45 -3.48
C ALA A 53 4.09 -2.30 -2.66
N LYS A 54 3.43 -1.71 -1.65
CA LYS A 54 2.37 -2.40 -0.90
C LYS A 54 1.09 -2.61 -1.73
N PHE A 55 0.92 -1.87 -2.82
CA PHE A 55 -0.27 -1.84 -3.65
C PHE A 55 0.08 -1.87 -5.13
N SER A 56 0.96 -2.82 -5.51
CA SER A 56 1.52 -2.96 -6.87
C SER A 56 0.44 -2.93 -7.96
N SER A 57 -0.66 -3.65 -7.78
CA SER A 57 -1.73 -3.75 -8.76
C SER A 57 -2.34 -2.40 -9.16
N ALA A 58 -2.52 -1.47 -8.22
CA ALA A 58 -3.05 -0.13 -8.51
C ALA A 58 -2.01 0.74 -9.23
N VAL A 59 -0.75 0.62 -8.82
CA VAL A 59 0.38 1.38 -9.39
C VAL A 59 0.64 0.94 -10.82
N GLU A 60 0.74 -0.37 -11.06
CA GLU A 60 0.90 -0.96 -12.39
C GLU A 60 -0.29 -0.61 -13.28
N LYS A 61 -1.52 -0.74 -12.79
CA LYS A 61 -2.71 -0.36 -13.56
C LYS A 61 -2.71 1.11 -13.99
N ALA A 62 -2.15 2.01 -13.17
CA ALA A 62 -2.08 3.44 -13.50
C ALA A 62 -0.90 3.80 -14.42
N LEU A 63 0.22 3.07 -14.31
CA LEU A 63 1.50 3.45 -14.89
C LEU A 63 2.05 2.50 -15.94
N ASP A 64 1.37 1.38 -16.22
CA ASP A 64 1.75 0.48 -17.30
C ASP A 64 1.83 1.24 -18.65
N GLY A 65 2.88 0.96 -19.40
CA GLY A 65 3.22 1.67 -20.64
C GLY A 65 3.61 3.15 -20.49
N GLN A 66 3.75 3.71 -19.28
CA GLN A 66 4.29 5.06 -19.11
C GLN A 66 5.81 5.07 -19.31
N ASP A 67 6.31 6.11 -19.98
CA ASP A 67 7.73 6.24 -20.26
C ASP A 67 8.56 6.27 -18.96
N GLY A 68 9.66 5.52 -18.98
CA GLY A 68 10.55 5.35 -17.84
C GLY A 68 9.97 4.66 -16.60
N PHE A 69 8.72 4.18 -16.63
CA PHE A 69 8.14 3.45 -15.50
C PHE A 69 8.70 2.02 -15.48
N ASP A 70 9.18 1.61 -14.30
CA ASP A 70 9.74 0.28 -14.06
C ASP A 70 9.46 -0.07 -12.60
N PHE A 71 8.47 -0.94 -12.37
CA PHE A 71 8.06 -1.29 -11.03
C PHE A 71 9.15 -2.07 -10.29
N GLU A 72 9.75 -3.06 -10.93
CA GLU A 72 10.74 -3.95 -10.30
C GLU A 72 12.02 -3.21 -9.92
N ASN A 73 12.53 -2.33 -10.78
CA ASN A 73 13.82 -1.69 -10.57
C ASN A 73 13.74 -0.32 -9.89
N LYS A 74 12.59 0.36 -9.93
CA LYS A 74 12.45 1.74 -9.38
C LYS A 74 11.45 1.87 -8.24
N VAL A 75 10.56 0.88 -8.05
CA VAL A 75 9.50 0.95 -7.04
C VAL A 75 9.61 -0.15 -6.01
N LEU A 76 10.01 -1.38 -6.36
CA LEU A 76 10.09 -2.49 -5.42
C LEU A 76 11.32 -2.35 -4.50
N PRO A 77 11.16 -2.25 -3.17
CA PRO A 77 12.29 -2.24 -2.24
C PRO A 77 13.00 -3.60 -2.23
N GLN A 78 14.32 -3.59 -2.02
CA GLN A 78 15.13 -4.81 -1.97
C GLN A 78 14.63 -5.80 -0.89
N GLU A 79 14.10 -5.30 0.23
CA GLU A 79 13.56 -6.09 1.33
C GLU A 79 12.27 -6.86 0.95
N PHE A 80 11.57 -6.42 -0.11
CA PHE A 80 10.35 -7.05 -0.58
C PHE A 80 10.62 -8.12 -1.64
N VAL A 81 11.80 -8.12 -2.27
CA VAL A 81 12.20 -9.12 -3.26
C VAL A 81 12.23 -10.52 -2.61
N GLY A 82 11.46 -11.46 -3.16
CA GLY A 82 11.39 -12.83 -2.64
C GLY A 82 10.51 -13.00 -1.40
N LEU A 83 9.88 -11.93 -0.88
CA LEU A 83 9.07 -12.01 0.34
C LEU A 83 7.76 -12.79 0.13
N SER A 84 7.14 -12.64 -1.04
CA SER A 84 5.91 -13.32 -1.44
C SER A 84 6.08 -14.84 -1.57
N GLU A 85 7.28 -15.30 -1.87
CA GLU A 85 7.66 -16.67 -2.14
C GLU A 85 8.03 -17.44 -0.86
N LYS A 86 8.21 -16.73 0.28
CA LYS A 86 8.50 -17.37 1.56
C LYS A 86 7.30 -18.18 2.05
N GLU A 87 7.61 -19.28 2.73
CA GLU A 87 6.61 -20.12 3.39
C GLU A 87 5.79 -19.30 4.39
N LYS A 88 4.47 -19.38 4.29
CA LYS A 88 3.52 -18.71 5.18
C LYS A 88 3.16 -19.65 6.32
N ARG A 89 3.35 -19.19 7.55
CA ARG A 89 2.87 -19.86 8.77
C ARG A 89 1.51 -19.28 9.13
N VAL A 90 0.45 -19.95 8.70
CA VAL A 90 -0.96 -19.51 8.86
C VAL A 90 -1.81 -20.69 9.31
N THR A 91 -2.66 -20.47 10.30
CA THR A 91 -3.68 -21.45 10.73
C THR A 91 -5.05 -20.90 10.38
N GLU A 92 -5.80 -21.66 9.58
CA GLU A 92 -7.17 -21.29 9.23
C GLU A 92 -8.13 -21.56 10.39
N VAL A 93 -9.10 -20.66 10.59
CA VAL A 93 -10.09 -20.76 11.66
C VAL A 93 -11.44 -20.28 11.16
N GLU A 94 -12.51 -20.94 11.61
CA GLU A 94 -13.87 -20.50 11.35
C GLU A 94 -14.12 -19.08 11.88
N GLY A 95 -14.94 -18.30 11.18
CA GLY A 95 -15.32 -16.92 11.56
C GLY A 95 -16.20 -16.84 12.80
N SER A 96 -15.71 -17.34 13.94
CA SER A 96 -16.40 -17.40 15.23
C SER A 96 -15.47 -17.01 16.37
N VAL A 97 -15.98 -16.18 17.27
CA VAL A 97 -15.26 -15.73 18.47
C VAL A 97 -14.82 -16.92 19.35
N SER A 98 -15.66 -17.95 19.48
CA SER A 98 -15.31 -19.13 20.28
C SER A 98 -14.15 -19.90 19.66
N LYS A 99 -14.15 -20.08 18.33
CA LYS A 99 -13.12 -20.82 17.61
C LYS A 99 -11.78 -20.10 17.58
N VAL A 100 -11.77 -18.77 17.40
CA VAL A 100 -10.55 -17.97 17.52
C VAL A 100 -9.99 -18.05 18.94
N ARG A 101 -10.84 -17.97 19.98
CA ARG A 101 -10.39 -18.09 21.38
C ARG A 101 -9.79 -19.45 21.68
N GLU A 102 -10.43 -20.53 21.24
CA GLU A 102 -9.94 -21.90 21.40
C GLU A 102 -8.57 -22.07 20.74
N LEU A 103 -8.41 -21.58 19.50
CA LEU A 103 -7.14 -21.64 18.76
C LEU A 103 -6.01 -20.89 19.48
N VAL A 104 -6.27 -19.65 19.93
CA VAL A 104 -5.26 -18.85 20.64
C VAL A 104 -4.80 -19.55 21.92
N LYS A 105 -5.72 -20.14 22.69
CA LYS A 105 -5.36 -20.88 23.92
C LYS A 105 -4.50 -22.10 23.59
N ALA A 106 -4.91 -22.90 22.60
CA ALA A 106 -4.17 -24.09 22.19
C ALA A 106 -2.75 -23.75 21.70
N GLN A 107 -2.61 -22.67 20.92
CA GLN A 107 -1.30 -22.22 20.41
C GLN A 107 -0.37 -21.78 21.55
N VAL A 108 -0.90 -21.06 22.55
CA VAL A 108 -0.11 -20.65 23.73
C VAL A 108 0.31 -21.87 24.56
N GLU A 109 -0.57 -22.85 24.75
CA GLU A 109 -0.23 -24.10 25.46
C GLU A 109 0.87 -24.88 24.73
N GLN A 110 0.80 -24.97 23.40
CA GLN A 110 1.85 -25.59 22.59
C GLN A 110 3.19 -24.89 22.74
N GLU A 111 3.25 -23.58 22.55
CA GLU A 111 4.48 -22.79 22.66
C GLU A 111 5.14 -22.90 24.04
N LEU A 112 4.33 -22.93 25.11
CA LEU A 112 4.83 -23.11 26.47
C LEU A 112 5.43 -24.50 26.71
N SER A 113 4.88 -25.54 26.07
CA SER A 113 5.41 -26.90 26.16
C SER A 113 6.71 -27.11 25.39
N GLU A 114 6.91 -26.37 24.29
CA GLU A 114 8.15 -26.39 23.51
C GLU A 114 9.32 -25.64 24.18
N LEU A 115 9.02 -24.80 25.18
CA LEU A 115 9.99 -24.05 25.97
C LEU A 115 10.49 -24.78 27.23
N GLN A 116 9.92 -25.94 27.57
CA GLN A 116 10.26 -26.77 28.73
C GLN A 116 11.20 -27.92 28.34
#